data_AF-A0AAV2FED3-F1
#
_entry.id   AF-A0AAV2FED3-F1
#
_cell.length_a   1.000
_cell.length_b   1.000
_cell.length_c   1.000
_cell.angle_alpha   90.00
_cell.angle_beta   90.00
_cell.angle_gamma   90.00
#
_symmetry.space_group_name_H-M   'P 1'
#
loop_
_entity.id
_entity.type
_entity.pdbx_description
1 polymer ?
#
loop_
_entity_poly.entity_id
_entity_poly.type
_entity_poly.pdbx_seq_one_letter_code
_entity_poly.pdbx_strand_id
1 'polypeptide(L)' 'MLRASGVQWDLRKVDHYESYDKFDWEVPWQKEGDFLARYLVRIGEMTESIKIIQQALERISGGPCENLET' A
#
# COMPACT_ATOMS: atom_id res chain seq x y z
N MET A 1 -0.50 3.23 14.79
CA MET A 1 -1.19 4.08 15.80
C MET A 1 -1.40 5.47 15.23
N LEU A 2 -0.31 6.14 14.82
CA LEU A 2 -0.31 7.48 14.22
C LEU A 2 -1.43 7.72 13.19
N ARG A 3 -1.55 6.85 12.17
CA ARG A 3 -2.58 6.93 11.13
C ARG A 3 -4.03 6.76 11.60
N ALA A 4 -4.25 6.07 12.71
CA ALA A 4 -5.58 5.93 13.28
C ALA A 4 -5.95 7.06 14.24
N SER A 5 -5.01 8.00 14.50
CA SER A 5 -5.16 9.12 15.43
C SER A 5 -5.12 10.48 14.69
N GLY A 6 -5.48 10.50 13.42
CA GLY A 6 -5.62 11.72 12.61
C GLY A 6 -4.33 12.21 11.95
N VAL A 7 -3.24 11.45 12.01
CA VAL A 7 -1.96 11.85 11.40
C VAL A 7 -1.71 11.05 10.12
N GLN A 8 -1.84 11.73 8.99
CA GLN A 8 -1.64 11.16 7.65
C GLN A 8 -0.16 11.03 7.33
N TRP A 9 0.48 10.00 7.89
CA TRP A 9 1.92 9.76 7.71
C TRP A 9 2.21 8.32 7.32
N ASP A 10 2.88 8.14 6.18
CA ASP A 10 3.41 6.86 5.71
C ASP A 10 4.74 7.08 4.99
N LEU A 11 5.79 6.39 5.44
CA LEU A 11 7.14 6.55 4.91
C LEU A 11 7.24 6.24 3.41
N ARG A 12 6.38 5.34 2.90
CA ARG A 12 6.43 4.95 1.49
C ARG A 12 6.04 6.09 0.54
N LYS A 13 5.22 7.04 1.01
CA LYS A 13 4.82 8.24 0.26
C LYS A 13 5.67 9.46 0.62
N VAL A 14 6.04 9.63 1.89
CA VAL A 14 6.79 10.81 2.35
C VAL A 14 8.23 10.78 1.87
N ASP A 15 8.92 9.66 2.08
CA ASP A 15 10.35 9.54 1.78
C ASP A 15 10.59 8.99 0.37
N HIS A 16 9.53 8.88 -0.45
CA HIS A 16 9.60 8.36 -1.82
C HIS A 16 10.35 7.01 -1.89
N TYR A 17 9.88 6.04 -1.11
CA TYR A 17 10.60 4.79 -0.90
C TYR A 17 10.61 3.93 -2.18
N GLU A 18 11.82 3.66 -2.69
CA GLU A 18 12.09 2.81 -3.85
C GLU A 18 11.22 3.13 -5.09
N SER A 19 10.21 2.30 -5.36
CA SER A 19 9.34 2.39 -6.53
C SER A 19 7.87 2.61 -6.18
N TYR A 20 7.55 2.90 -4.90
CA TYR A 20 6.18 3.03 -4.44
C TYR A 20 5.42 4.20 -5.08
N ASP A 21 6.13 5.24 -5.53
CA ASP A 21 5.55 6.38 -6.25
C ASP A 21 5.02 6.02 -7.64
N LYS A 22 5.45 4.88 -8.20
CA LYS A 22 4.97 4.43 -9.50
C LYS A 22 3.56 3.86 -9.41
N PHE A 23 3.13 3.39 -8.24
CA PHE A 23 1.83 2.73 -8.06
C PHE A 23 0.74 3.73 -7.63
N ASP A 24 -0.48 3.48 -8.06
CA ASP A 24 -1.66 4.24 -7.65
C ASP A 24 -2.30 3.59 -6.42
N TRP A 25 -2.11 4.20 -5.25
CA TRP A 25 -2.64 3.71 -3.98
C TRP A 25 -2.76 4.85 -2.97
N GLU A 26 -3.69 4.66 -2.03
CA GLU A 26 -4.03 5.64 -1.00
C GLU A 26 -3.59 5.18 0.38
N VAL A 27 -3.26 6.13 1.26
CA VAL A 27 -2.87 5.83 2.64
C VAL A 27 -4.12 5.83 3.53
N PRO A 28 -4.56 4.68 4.08
CA PRO A 28 -5.71 4.65 4.97
C PRO A 28 -5.41 5.36 6.28
N TRP A 29 -6.30 6.25 6.70
CA TRP A 29 -6.19 6.95 7.96
C TRP A 29 -7.57 7.20 8.57
N GLN A 30 -7.59 7.42 9.87
CA GLN A 30 -8.79 7.68 10.66
C GLN A 30 -8.45 8.70 11.75
N LYS A 31 -9.45 9.41 12.28
CA LYS A 31 -9.24 10.53 13.24
C LYS A 31 -9.54 10.14 14.68
N GLU A 32 -10.32 9.09 14.89
CA GLU A 32 -11.01 8.78 16.14
C GLU A 32 -10.05 8.23 17.21
N GLY A 33 -8.94 7.60 16.83
CA GLY A 33 -7.91 7.11 17.75
C GLY A 33 -8.30 5.88 18.58
N ASP A 34 -9.52 5.37 18.41
CA ASP A 34 -10.06 4.24 19.16
C ASP A 34 -9.62 2.88 18.58
N PHE A 35 -10.12 1.79 19.17
CA PHE A 35 -9.82 0.43 18.68
C PHE A 35 -10.40 0.16 17.30
N LEU A 36 -11.57 0.72 17.00
CA LEU A 36 -12.24 0.53 15.72
C LEU A 36 -11.48 1.23 14.59
N ALA A 37 -11.07 2.48 14.77
CA ALA A 37 -10.23 3.22 13.82
C ALA A 37 -8.95 2.45 13.49
N ARG A 38 -8.31 1.87 14.51
CA ARG A 38 -7.13 1.02 14.35
C ARG A 38 -7.40 -0.25 13.54
N TYR A 39 -8.56 -0.85 13.73
CA TYR A 39 -8.97 -2.02 12.96
C TYR A 39 -9.25 -1.64 11.51
N LEU A 40 -10.05 -0.58 11.27
CA LEU A 40 -10.41 -0.11 9.94
C LEU A 40 -9.19 0.30 9.11
N VAL A 41 -8.24 1.02 9.70
CA VAL A 41 -6.97 1.38 9.02
C VAL A 41 -6.22 0.11 8.58
N ARG A 42 -6.12 -0.92 9.43
CA ARG A 42 -5.42 -2.17 9.09
C ARG A 42 -6.14 -2.95 7.97
N ILE A 43 -7.47 -3.00 8.00
CA ILE A 43 -8.25 -3.63 6.93
C ILE A 43 -8.00 -2.88 5.60
N GLY A 44 -8.08 -1.55 5.62
CA GLY A 44 -7.79 -0.73 4.45
C GLY A 44 -6.36 -0.92 3.93
N GLU A 45 -5.37 -1.04 4.82
CA GLU A 45 -3.98 -1.29 4.43
C GLU A 45 -3.81 -2.63 3.71
N MET A 46 -4.53 -3.68 4.11
CA MET A 46 -4.52 -4.96 3.39
C MET A 46 -5.13 -4.83 1.99
N THR A 47 -6.24 -4.10 1.85
CA THR A 47 -6.86 -3.84 0.55
C THR A 47 -5.92 -3.08 -0.40
N GLU A 48 -5.32 -1.99 0.08
CA GLU A 48 -4.36 -1.21 -0.73
C GLU A 48 -3.10 -2.01 -1.05
N SER A 49 -2.64 -2.88 -0.14
CA SER A 49 -1.52 -3.79 -0.41
C SER A 49 -1.82 -4.73 -1.58
N ILE A 50 -3.04 -5.29 -1.65
CA ILE A 50 -3.46 -6.13 -2.77
C ILE A 50 -3.50 -5.30 -4.07
N LYS A 51 -4.00 -4.07 -4.03
CA LYS A 51 -4.03 -3.16 -5.18
C LYS A 51 -2.62 -2.88 -5.73
N ILE A 52 -1.64 -2.68 -4.86
CA ILE A 52 -0.23 -2.49 -5.25
C ILE A 52 0.33 -3.76 -5.88
N ILE A 53 0.09 -4.93 -5.28
CA ILE A 53 0.56 -6.22 -5.81
C ILE A 53 0.01 -6.48 -7.22
N GLN A 54 -1.29 -6.22 -7.44
CA GLN A 54 -1.91 -6.38 -8.76
C GLN A 54 -1.25 -5.47 -9.81
N GLN A 55 -1.06 -4.19 -9.49
CA GLN A 55 -0.37 -3.26 -10.38
C GLN A 55 1.09 -3.64 -10.63
N ALA A 56 1.78 -4.20 -9.63
CA ALA A 56 3.14 -4.67 -9.79
C ALA A 56 3.17 -5.86 -10.77
N LEU A 57 2.27 -6.83 -10.62
CA LEU A 57 2.18 -7.99 -11.51
C LEU A 57 1.94 -7.59 -12.98
N GLU A 58 1.08 -6.61 -13.23
CA GLU A 58 0.82 -6.10 -14.59
C GLU A 58 2.03 -5.39 -15.22
N ARG A 59 2.94 -4.86 -14.41
CA ARG A 59 4.07 -4.05 -14.85
C ARG A 59 5.39 -4.83 -14.91
N ILE A 60 5.44 -6.06 -14.43
CA ILE A 60 6.63 -6.91 -14.54
C ILE A 60 6.85 -7.27 -16.01
N SER A 61 7.93 -6.71 -16.57
CA SER A 61 8.40 -7.07 -17.91
C SER A 61 8.94 -8.51 -17.90
N GLY A 62 8.44 -9.36 -18.80
CA GLY A 62 8.84 -10.77 -18.90
C GLY A 62 7.84 -11.76 -18.31
N GLY A 63 6.83 -11.28 -17.58
CA GLY A 63 5.80 -12.13 -16.99
C GLY A 63 6.37 -13.12 -15.96
N PRO A 64 5.71 -14.28 -15.76
CA PRO A 64 6.22 -15.36 -14.91
C PRO A 64 7.65 -15.75 -15.30
N CYS A 65 8.50 -16.03 -14.30
CA CYS A 65 9.89 -16.40 -14.55
C CYS A 65 10.04 -17.65 -15.43
N GLU A 66 9.05 -18.54 -15.42
CA GLU A 66 9.01 -19.73 -16.29
C GLU A 66 9.04 -19.39 -17.78
N ASN A 67 8.53 -18.22 -18.18
CA ASN A 67 8.48 -17.80 -19.58
C ASN A 67 9.77 -17.12 -20.05
N LEU A 68 10.74 -16.86 -19.16
CA LEU A 68 12.00 -16.18 -19.49
C LEU A 68 13.05 -17.11 -20.11
N GLU A 69 12.86 -18.43 -20.01
CA GLU A 69 13.78 -19.45 -20.55
C GLU A 69 13.33 -20.02 -21.93
N THR A 70 12.24 -19.50 -22.50
CA THR A 70 11.77 -19.82 -23.86
C THR A 70 12.13 -18.77 -24.90
#